data_AF-A0A1G8MRZ7-F1
#
_entry.id   AF-A0A1G8MRZ7-F1
#
_cell.length_a   1.000
_cell.length_b   1.000
_cell.length_c   1.000
_cell.angle_alpha   90.00
_cell.angle_beta   90.00
_cell.angle_gamma   90.00
#
_symmetry.space_group_name_H-M   'P 1'
#
loop_
_entity.id
_entity.type
_entity.pdbx_description
1 polymer ?
#
loop_
_entity_poly.entity_id
_entity_poly.type
_entity_poly.pdbx_seq_one_letter_code
_entity_poly.pdbx_strand_id
1 'polypeptide(L)' 'MMLMGDCYLPSYGGGCYPQNGHSAVDAAARKRTLEDEILVLRSRMEQIFVQEKSFTSELVIEISCLLDLKINEYMRGASH' A
#
# COMPACT_ATOMS: atom_id res chain seq x y z
N MET A 1 -8.93 23.27 -14.74
CA MET A 1 -8.06 22.14 -14.38
C MET A 1 -7.24 22.58 -13.18
N MET A 2 -7.69 22.24 -11.98
CA MET A 2 -7.02 22.56 -10.71
C MET A 2 -6.77 21.24 -9.99
N LEU A 3 -5.53 21.12 -9.53
CA LEU A 3 -4.87 19.91 -9.06
C LEU A 3 -5.52 19.39 -7.78
N MET A 4 -5.74 18.07 -7.73
CA MET A 4 -6.03 17.30 -6.51
C MET A 4 -4.88 17.53 -5.53
N GLY A 5 -5.13 18.25 -4.44
CA GLY A 5 -4.04 18.73 -3.59
C GLY A 5 -4.43 19.02 -2.16
N ASP A 6 -5.38 18.30 -1.56
CA ASP A 6 -5.67 18.42 -0.13
C ASP A 6 -6.05 17.08 0.51
N CYS A 7 -5.14 16.12 0.46
CA CYS A 7 -5.16 14.97 1.37
C CYS A 7 -4.23 15.23 2.56
N TYR A 8 -4.56 16.24 3.39
CA TYR A 8 -3.92 16.41 4.70
C TYR A 8 -4.95 16.81 5.74
N LEU A 9 -5.62 15.81 6.33
CA LEU A 9 -6.10 15.94 7.70
C LEU A 9 -6.24 14.56 8.38
N PRO A 10 -5.29 14.15 9.23
CA PRO A 10 -5.51 13.05 10.14
C PRO A 10 -6.27 13.57 11.38
N SER A 11 -7.57 13.32 11.46
CA SER A 11 -8.30 13.44 12.72
C SER A 11 -7.90 12.28 13.64
N TYR A 12 -6.89 12.51 14.49
CA TYR A 12 -6.56 11.63 15.60
C TYR A 12 -7.63 11.79 16.70
N GLY A 13 -8.77 11.12 16.51
CA GLY A 13 -9.84 11.00 17.51
C GLY A 13 -9.53 9.87 18.47
N GLY A 14 -9.24 10.21 19.73
CA GLY A 14 -8.71 9.31 20.75
C GLY A 14 -9.73 8.40 21.47
N GLY A 15 -9.16 7.58 22.37
CA GLY A 15 -9.88 6.77 23.35
C GLY A 15 -9.03 5.58 23.83
N CYS A 16 -8.23 5.77 24.87
CA CYS A 16 -7.49 4.69 25.53
C CYS A 16 -8.43 3.82 26.38
N TYR A 17 -8.58 2.55 26.01
CA TYR A 17 -9.09 1.51 26.90
C TYR A 17 -8.10 0.34 26.91
N PRO A 18 -7.51 0.00 28.07
CA PRO A 18 -6.52 -1.06 28.14
C PRO A 18 -7.23 -2.38 28.46
N GLN A 19 -7.52 -3.21 27.46
CA GLN A 19 -7.57 -4.65 27.71
C GLN A 19 -7.42 -5.50 26.45
N ASN A 20 -6.39 -6.34 26.45
CA ASN A 20 -6.19 -7.52 25.60
C ASN A 20 -5.92 -7.33 24.08
N GLY A 21 -5.42 -6.15 23.68
CA GLY A 21 -5.44 -5.66 22.29
C GLY A 21 -4.17 -5.75 21.44
N HIS A 22 -3.22 -6.65 21.71
CA HIS A 22 -2.00 -6.73 20.88
C HIS A 22 -2.35 -7.09 19.41
N SER A 23 -3.26 -8.04 19.20
CA SER A 23 -3.57 -8.57 17.87
C SER A 23 -4.20 -7.55 16.90
N ALA A 24 -5.01 -6.60 17.40
CA ALA A 24 -5.69 -5.60 16.56
C ALA A 24 -4.77 -4.42 16.20
N VAL A 25 -3.91 -3.99 17.12
CA VAL A 25 -2.89 -2.97 16.86
C VAL A 25 -1.85 -3.51 15.88
N ASP A 26 -1.44 -4.77 16.04
CA ASP A 26 -0.54 -5.45 15.12
C ASP A 26 -1.17 -5.62 13.73
N ALA A 27 -2.47 -5.94 13.65
CA ALA A 27 -3.18 -6.02 12.36
C ALA A 27 -3.27 -4.66 11.66
N ALA A 28 -3.57 -3.58 12.39
CA ALA A 28 -3.62 -2.23 11.83
C ALA A 28 -2.23 -1.74 11.39
N ALA A 29 -1.18 -2.06 12.14
CA ALA A 29 0.20 -1.76 11.77
C ALA A 29 0.62 -2.53 10.51
N ARG A 30 0.32 -3.83 10.44
CA ARG A 30 0.56 -4.66 9.23
C ARG A 30 -0.21 -4.13 8.03
N LYS A 31 -1.45 -3.70 8.21
CA LYS A 31 -2.25 -3.11 7.13
C LYS A 31 -1.59 -1.84 6.59
N ARG A 32 -1.12 -0.96 7.48
CA ARG A 32 -0.39 0.26 7.10
C ARG A 32 0.92 -0.04 6.36
N THR A 33 1.70 -1.03 6.82
CA THR A 33 2.95 -1.40 6.12
C THR A 33 2.65 -1.96 4.73
N LEU A 34 1.59 -2.75 4.57
CA LEU A 34 1.17 -3.26 3.27
C LEU A 34 0.73 -2.12 2.33
N GLU A 35 0.02 -1.10 2.82
CA GLU A 35 -0.34 0.08 2.03
C GLU A 35 0.90 0.83 1.53
N ASP A 36 1.88 1.08 2.40
CA ASP A 36 3.15 1.72 2.03
C ASP A 36 3.92 0.90 0.99
N GLU A 37 4.00 -0.42 1.17
CA GLU A 37 4.64 -1.33 0.21
C GLU A 37 3.96 -1.30 -1.17
N ILE A 38 2.63 -1.27 -1.22
CA ILE A 38 1.86 -1.16 -2.47
C ILE A 38 2.16 0.17 -3.16
N LEU A 39 2.22 1.28 -2.41
CA LEU A 39 2.52 2.60 -2.96
C LEU A 39 3.93 2.65 -3.55
N VAL A 40 4.93 2.13 -2.83
CA VAL A 40 6.31 2.07 -3.31
C VAL A 40 6.43 1.22 -4.57
N LEU A 41 5.78 0.05 -4.61
CA LEU A 41 5.80 -0.83 -5.78
C LEU A 41 5.14 -0.18 -7.00
N ARG A 42 4.06 0.58 -6.83
CA ARG A 42 3.42 1.34 -7.92
C ARG A 42 4.35 2.41 -8.48
N SER A 43 4.95 3.23 -7.62
CA SER A 43 5.88 4.27 -8.06
C SER A 43 7.10 3.68 -8.77
N ARG A 44 7.61 2.55 -8.27
CA ARG A 44 8.76 1.86 -8.88
C ARG A 44 8.39 1.22 -10.22
N MET A 45 7.20 0.62 -10.35
CA MET A 45 6.70 0.10 -11.61
C MET A 45 6.56 1.20 -12.67
N GLU A 46 6.04 2.37 -12.28
CA GLU A 46 5.94 3.53 -13.18
C GLU A 46 7.31 4.03 -13.63
N GLN A 47 8.29 4.10 -12.72
CA GLN A 47 9.66 4.48 -13.06
C GLN A 47 10.33 3.50 -14.02
N ILE A 48 10.21 2.20 -13.77
CA ILE A 48 10.77 1.14 -14.64
C ILE A 48 10.08 1.20 -16.00
N PHE A 49 8.76 1.39 -16.04
CA PHE A 49 8.04 1.57 -17.29
C PHE A 49 8.55 2.78 -18.09
N VAL A 50 8.78 3.93 -17.44
CA VAL A 50 9.32 5.12 -18.11
C VAL A 50 10.74 4.87 -18.64
N GLN A 51 11.55 4.09 -17.93
CA GLN A 51 12.91 3.73 -18.32
C GLN A 51 12.93 2.75 -19.51
N GLU A 52 12.17 1.66 -19.41
CA GLU A 52 12.12 0.59 -20.40
C GLU A 52 11.25 0.94 -21.61
N LYS A 53 10.33 1.90 -21.46
CA LYS A 53 9.27 2.29 -22.43
C LYS A 53 8.44 1.11 -22.93
N SER A 54 8.38 0.03 -22.15
CA SER A 54 7.72 -1.21 -22.52
C SER A 54 7.06 -1.85 -21.32
N PHE A 55 5.75 -2.11 -21.44
CA PHE A 55 5.00 -2.86 -20.43
C PHE A 55 5.30 -4.36 -20.45
N THR A 56 5.93 -4.86 -21.50
CA THR A 56 6.32 -6.27 -21.64
C THR A 56 7.80 -6.49 -21.36
N SER A 57 8.51 -5.49 -20.85
CA SER A 57 9.86 -5.70 -20.34
C SER A 57 9.79 -6.60 -19.11
N GLU A 58 10.73 -7.54 -19.02
CA GLU A 58 10.80 -8.54 -17.95
C GLU A 58 10.78 -7.87 -16.57
N LEU A 59 11.47 -6.74 -16.42
CA LEU A 59 11.49 -5.93 -15.20
C LEU A 59 10.13 -5.32 -14.83
N VAL A 60 9.34 -4.89 -15.82
CA VAL A 60 7.99 -4.33 -15.60
C VAL A 60 7.01 -5.45 -15.24
N ILE A 61 7.16 -6.62 -15.87
CA ILE A 61 6.35 -7.80 -15.58
C ILE A 61 6.62 -8.29 -14.16
N GLU A 62 7.89 -8.44 -13.77
CA GLU A 62 8.28 -8.89 -12.43
C GLU A 62 7.73 -7.98 -11.33
N ILE A 63 7.87 -6.65 -11.50
CA ILE A 63 7.37 -5.72 -10.49
C ILE A 63 5.84 -5.65 -10.47
N SER A 64 5.17 -5.83 -11.61
CA SER A 64 3.71 -5.96 -11.66
C SER A 64 3.25 -7.21 -10.91
N CYS A 65 3.90 -8.36 -11.12
CA CYS A 65 3.59 -9.58 -10.39
C CYS A 65 3.79 -9.42 -8.88
N LEU A 66 4.86 -8.73 -8.46
CA LEU A 66 5.12 -8.45 -7.05
C LEU A 66 4.06 -7.50 -6.46
N LEU A 67 3.64 -6.49 -7.22
CA LEU A 67 2.56 -5.59 -6.83
C LEU A 67 1.24 -6.35 -6.63
N ASP A 68 0.90 -7.25 -7.55
CA ASP A 68 -0.32 -8.07 -7.47
C ASP A 68 -0.31 -8.96 -6.22
N LEU A 69 0.82 -9.58 -5.89
CA LEU A 69 0.97 -10.35 -4.66
C LEU A 69 0.71 -9.50 -3.41
N LYS A 70 1.24 -8.27 -3.37
CA LYS A 70 1.08 -7.37 -2.23
C LYS A 70 -0.36 -6.86 -2.08
N ILE A 71 -1.04 -6.59 -3.19
CA ILE A 71 -2.47 -6.27 -3.21
C ILE A 71 -3.29 -7.45 -2.71
N ASN A 72 -3.01 -8.67 -3.18
CA ASN A 72 -3.70 -9.87 -2.73
C ASN A 72 -3.49 -10.14 -1.23
N GLU A 73 -2.30 -9.83 -0.70
CA GLU A 73 -2.00 -9.90 0.72
C GLU A 73 -2.83 -8.89 1.54
N TYR A 74 -2.88 -7.64 1.08
CA TYR A 74 -3.66 -6.59 1.69
C TYR A 74 -5.18 -6.89 1.68
N MET A 75 -5.71 -7.38 0.55
CA MET A 75 -7.11 -7.77 0.41
C MET A 75 -7.51 -8.90 1.38
N ARG A 76 -6.65 -9.92 1.51
CA ARG A 76 -6.88 -11.04 2.44
C ARG A 76 -6.81 -10.62 3.91
N GLY A 77 -5.94 -9.68 4.26
CA GLY A 77 -5.83 -9.15 5.62
C GLY A 77 -7.00 -8.25 6.05
N ALA A 78 -7.81 -7.78 5.11
CA ALA A 78 -8.95 -6.89 5.36
C ALA A 78 -10.29 -7.63 5.57
N SER A 79 -10.33 -8.96 5.38
CA SER A 79 -11.55 -9.78 5.43
C SER A 79 -11.75 -10.54 6.75
N HIS A 80 -11.16 -10.06 7.86
CA HIS A 80 -11.25 -10.70 9.18
C HIS A 80 -11.89 -9.79 10.23
#